data_AF-A0A2Z5ZYA0-F1
#
_entry.id   AF-A0A2Z5ZYA0-F1
#
_cell.length_a   1.000
_cell.length_b   1.000
_cell.length_c   1.000
_cell.angle_alpha   90.00
_cell.angle_beta   90.00
_cell.angle_gamma   90.00
#
_symmetry.space_group_name_H-M   'P 1'
#
loop_
_entity.id
_entity.type
_entity.pdbx_description
1 polymer ?
#
loop_
_entity_poly.entity_id
_entity_poly.type
_entity_poly.pdbx_seq_one_letter_code
_entity_poly.pdbx_strand_id
1 'polypeptide(L)'
;KTQLIDYSDIDNLKITEIGSARYLHDGGWDASKRYFLVAANNSNKIAVIDAKDRTRTALIDVGKIPHPGRGANFVHPEFGPVWSTGHLGDAVVSLISTASDDPKFAKYKANNWKVVQELKMPGAGNL
;
A
#
# COMPACT_ATOMS: atom_id res chain seq x y z
N LYS A 1 -13.87 -3.50 -3.25
CA LYS A 1 -13.74 -4.12 -1.90
C LYS A 1 -12.55 -5.08 -1.94
N THR A 2 -11.83 -5.26 -0.84
CA THR A 2 -10.82 -6.31 -0.70
C THR A 2 -11.44 -7.46 0.10
N GLN A 3 -11.27 -8.70 -0.36
CA GLN A 3 -11.76 -9.88 0.35
C GLN A 3 -10.58 -10.63 0.97
N LEU A 4 -10.70 -10.96 2.25
CA LEU A 4 -9.81 -11.90 2.92
C LEU A 4 -10.60 -13.20 3.08
N ILE A 5 -10.10 -14.27 2.46
CA ILE A 5 -10.77 -15.56 2.41
C ILE A 5 -9.96 -16.55 3.25
N ASP A 6 -10.59 -17.11 4.26
CA ASP A 6 -10.04 -18.18 5.06
C ASP A 6 -10.32 -19.52 4.36
N TYR A 7 -9.28 -20.15 3.84
CA TYR A 7 -9.35 -21.41 3.10
C TYR A 7 -9.03 -22.64 3.96
N SER A 8 -9.00 -22.50 5.30
CA SER A 8 -8.78 -23.63 6.21
C SER A 8 -9.92 -24.65 6.20
N ASP A 9 -11.12 -24.21 5.84
CA ASP A 9 -12.31 -25.03 5.62
C ASP A 9 -13.06 -24.50 4.39
N ILE A 10 -12.95 -25.22 3.28
CA ILE A 10 -13.55 -24.83 1.99
C ILE A 10 -15.05 -25.12 1.92
N ASP A 11 -15.57 -25.99 2.80
CA ASP A 11 -16.99 -26.29 2.90
C ASP A 11 -17.72 -25.23 3.73
N ASN A 12 -17.02 -24.60 4.68
CA ASN A 12 -17.54 -23.53 5.55
C ASN A 12 -16.69 -22.24 5.48
N LEU A 13 -16.56 -21.68 4.28
CA LEU A 13 -15.72 -20.50 4.02
C LEU A 13 -16.02 -19.32 4.96
N LYS A 14 -14.98 -18.78 5.59
CA LYS A 14 -15.04 -17.50 6.30
C LYS A 14 -14.47 -16.40 5.41
N ILE A 15 -15.30 -15.41 5.10
CA ILE A 15 -14.93 -14.29 4.23
C ILE A 15 -15.07 -12.99 5.01
N THR A 16 -14.05 -12.13 4.95
CA THR A 16 -14.11 -10.75 5.43
C THR A 16 -14.07 -9.80 4.25
N GLU A 17 -15.13 -8.99 4.07
CA GLU A 17 -15.17 -7.96 3.03
C GLU A 17 -14.80 -6.59 3.59
N ILE A 18 -13.76 -5.98 3.02
CA ILE A 18 -13.26 -4.68 3.48
C ILE A 18 -13.49 -3.61 2.42
N GLY A 19 -14.07 -2.49 2.86
CA GLY A 19 -14.33 -1.32 2.02
C GLY A 19 -13.04 -0.52 1.75
N SER A 20 -12.40 -0.78 0.60
CA SER A 20 -11.14 -0.13 0.19
C SER A 20 -11.39 1.17 -0.59
N ALA A 21 -11.67 1.07 -1.89
CA ALA A 21 -12.13 2.12 -2.80
C ALA A 21 -12.64 1.46 -4.11
N ARG A 22 -13.18 2.25 -5.05
CA ARG A 22 -13.55 1.77 -6.39
C ARG A 22 -12.32 1.67 -7.29
N TYR A 23 -12.35 0.78 -8.27
CA TYR A 23 -11.28 0.54 -9.24
C TYR A 23 -9.99 -0.02 -8.63
N LEU A 24 -10.14 -1.01 -7.73
CA LEU A 24 -8.98 -1.79 -7.27
C LEU A 24 -8.36 -2.53 -8.45
N HIS A 25 -7.03 -2.59 -8.50
CA HIS A 25 -6.29 -3.19 -9.60
C HIS A 25 -5.20 -4.14 -9.07
N ASP A 26 -4.03 -3.59 -8.73
CA ASP A 26 -2.82 -4.30 -8.33
C ASP A 26 -2.29 -3.79 -6.99
N GLY A 27 -1.36 -4.53 -6.39
CA GLY A 27 -0.86 -4.25 -5.05
C GLY A 27 0.11 -5.30 -4.54
N GLY A 28 0.74 -5.02 -3.41
CA GLY A 28 1.67 -5.93 -2.78
C GLY A 28 1.80 -5.74 -1.29
N TRP A 29 2.52 -6.68 -0.69
CA TRP A 29 2.79 -6.68 0.73
C TRP A 29 3.88 -5.68 1.07
N ASP A 30 3.73 -5.04 2.23
CA ASP A 30 4.81 -4.35 2.91
C ASP A 30 5.97 -5.31 3.24
N ALA A 31 7.08 -4.76 3.72
CA ALA A 31 8.26 -5.55 4.09
C ALA A 31 7.97 -6.61 5.17
N SER A 32 7.06 -6.33 6.11
CA SER A 32 6.71 -7.24 7.21
C SER A 32 5.72 -8.34 6.81
N LYS A 33 5.14 -8.27 5.61
CA LYS A 33 4.08 -9.19 5.13
C LYS A 33 2.80 -9.16 5.98
N ARG A 34 2.55 -8.06 6.68
CA ARG A 34 1.33 -7.85 7.48
C ARG A 34 0.32 -6.99 6.74
N TYR A 35 0.79 -5.96 6.05
CA TYR A 35 -0.07 -4.98 5.41
C TYR A 35 -0.06 -5.16 3.90
N PHE A 36 -1.26 -5.28 3.32
CA PHE A 36 -1.44 -5.32 1.88
C PHE A 36 -1.80 -3.93 1.37
N LEU A 37 -0.92 -3.35 0.54
CA LEU A 37 -1.12 -2.07 -0.11
C LEU A 37 -1.62 -2.32 -1.53
N VAL A 38 -2.81 -1.79 -1.84
CA VAL A 38 -3.49 -2.03 -3.13
C VAL A 38 -3.95 -0.72 -3.75
N ALA A 39 -3.65 -0.56 -5.04
CA ALA A 39 -4.02 0.61 -5.83
C ALA A 39 -5.50 0.56 -6.21
N ALA A 40 -6.19 1.67 -5.94
CA ALA A 40 -7.47 2.03 -6.51
C ALA A 40 -7.21 3.06 -7.62
N ASN A 41 -6.76 2.58 -8.78
CA ASN A 41 -6.02 3.38 -9.77
C ASN A 41 -6.82 4.59 -10.30
N ASN A 42 -8.04 4.41 -10.79
CA ASN A 42 -8.90 5.49 -11.27
C ASN A 42 -9.48 6.35 -10.13
N SER A 43 -9.15 6.04 -8.87
CA SER A 43 -9.47 6.87 -7.71
C SER A 43 -8.23 7.60 -7.15
N ASN A 44 -7.05 7.43 -7.74
CA ASN A 44 -5.75 7.98 -7.28
C ASN A 44 -5.46 7.70 -5.79
N LYS A 45 -5.77 6.47 -5.35
CA LYS A 45 -5.64 6.09 -3.94
C LYS A 45 -4.93 4.75 -3.77
N ILE A 46 -4.21 4.61 -2.65
CA ILE A 46 -3.72 3.33 -2.15
C ILE A 46 -4.50 2.96 -0.89
N ALA A 47 -5.18 1.82 -0.90
CA ALA A 47 -5.79 1.26 0.30
C ALA A 47 -4.80 0.36 1.03
N VAL A 48 -4.75 0.47 2.35
CA VAL A 48 -3.90 -0.35 3.21
C VAL A 48 -4.78 -1.26 4.05
N ILE A 49 -4.54 -2.56 3.94
CA ILE A 49 -5.29 -3.61 4.63
C ILE A 49 -4.38 -4.32 5.62
N ASP A 50 -4.74 -4.32 6.90
CA ASP A 50 -4.07 -5.16 7.90
C ASP A 50 -4.61 -6.59 7.78
N ALA A 51 -3.78 -7.51 7.32
CA ALA A 51 -4.18 -8.91 7.14
C ALA A 51 -4.28 -9.67 8.47
N LYS A 52 -3.58 -9.22 9.50
CA LYS A 52 -3.64 -9.83 10.83
C LYS A 52 -4.95 -9.48 11.52
N ASP A 53 -5.29 -8.19 11.54
CA ASP A 53 -6.48 -7.69 12.22
C ASP A 53 -7.72 -7.70 11.31
N ARG A 54 -7.54 -8.02 10.01
CA ARG A 54 -8.58 -8.06 8.98
C ARG A 54 -9.36 -6.75 8.84
N THR A 55 -8.66 -5.61 8.89
CA THR A 55 -9.25 -4.26 8.83
C THR A 55 -8.60 -3.37 7.77
N ARG A 56 -9.28 -2.27 7.39
CA ARG A 56 -8.66 -1.19 6.61
C ARG A 56 -7.93 -0.24 7.54
N THR A 57 -6.61 -0.17 7.40
CA THR A 57 -5.76 0.73 8.19
C THR A 57 -5.76 2.15 7.65
N ALA A 58 -5.74 2.32 6.33
CA ALA A 58 -5.65 3.63 5.69
C ALA A 58 -6.21 3.63 4.27
N LEU A 59 -6.51 4.84 3.79
CA LEU A 59 -6.79 5.14 2.39
C LEU A 59 -6.01 6.41 2.04
N ILE A 60 -4.96 6.25 1.24
CA ILE A 60 -3.91 7.25 1.03
C ILE A 60 -4.09 7.85 -0.36
N ASP A 61 -4.17 9.18 -0.45
CA ASP A 61 -4.13 9.90 -1.73
C ASP A 61 -2.71 9.90 -2.31
N VAL A 62 -2.59 9.65 -3.61
CA VAL A 62 -1.33 9.64 -4.36
C VAL A 62 -1.51 10.34 -5.72
N GLY A 63 -0.46 10.33 -6.55
CA GLY A 63 -0.51 10.85 -7.92
C GLY A 63 -1.52 10.13 -8.81
N LYS A 64 -1.57 10.55 -10.08
CA LYS A 64 -2.60 10.10 -11.03
C LYS A 64 -2.37 8.68 -11.55
N ILE A 65 -3.39 7.81 -11.42
CA ILE A 65 -3.39 6.40 -11.88
C ILE A 65 -2.17 5.64 -11.32
N PRO A 66 -2.09 5.42 -9.99
CA PRO A 66 -1.03 4.60 -9.41
C PRO A 66 -1.10 3.17 -9.97
N HIS A 67 0.05 2.62 -10.32
CA HIS A 67 0.17 1.29 -10.91
C HIS A 67 1.43 0.57 -10.41
N PRO A 68 1.42 0.08 -9.16
CA PRO A 68 2.61 -0.41 -8.48
C PRO A 68 3.15 -1.76 -8.97
N GLY A 69 2.36 -2.55 -9.70
CA GLY A 69 2.56 -4.00 -9.71
C GLY A 69 2.45 -4.56 -8.29
N ARG A 70 3.56 -5.02 -7.72
CA ARG A 70 3.66 -5.38 -6.28
C ARG A 70 4.25 -4.27 -5.41
N GLY A 71 4.71 -3.19 -6.04
CA GLY A 71 5.53 -2.14 -5.47
C GLY A 71 6.92 -2.62 -5.06
N ALA A 72 7.74 -1.69 -4.57
CA ALA A 72 9.06 -1.99 -4.03
C ALA A 72 9.19 -1.51 -2.58
N ASN A 73 9.72 -2.39 -1.74
CA ASN A 73 9.96 -2.15 -0.32
C ASN A 73 11.43 -1.88 -0.07
N PHE A 74 11.74 -0.86 0.74
CA PHE A 74 13.10 -0.59 1.22
C PHE A 74 13.07 0.26 2.50
N VAL A 75 14.24 0.47 3.11
CA VAL A 75 14.38 1.36 4.27
C VAL A 75 14.94 2.70 3.80
N HIS A 76 14.12 3.74 3.86
CA HIS A 76 14.55 5.11 3.60
C HIS A 76 15.35 5.66 4.80
N PRO A 77 16.49 6.33 4.59
CA PRO A 77 17.32 6.84 5.68
C PRO A 77 16.55 7.80 6.63
N GLU A 78 15.69 8.65 6.07
CA GLU A 78 14.95 9.66 6.83
C GLU A 78 13.54 9.21 7.27
N PHE A 79 12.94 8.24 6.59
CA PHE A 79 11.53 7.88 6.80
C PHE A 79 11.31 6.44 7.27
N GLY A 80 12.37 5.65 7.39
CA GLY A 80 12.27 4.25 7.79
C GLY A 80 11.69 3.38 6.67
N PRO A 81 10.98 2.28 7.02
CA PRO A 81 10.37 1.39 6.04
C PRO A 81 9.38 2.12 5.14
N VAL A 82 9.56 1.97 3.83
CA VAL A 82 8.67 2.52 2.81
C VAL A 82 8.30 1.46 1.77
N TRP A 83 7.12 1.63 1.20
CA TRP A 83 6.65 0.94 0.01
C TRP A 83 6.41 1.99 -1.09
N SER A 84 6.80 1.69 -2.33
CA SER A 84 6.78 2.65 -3.44
C SER A 84 5.86 2.21 -4.58
N THR A 85 5.27 3.20 -5.25
CA THR A 85 4.43 3.03 -6.45
C THR A 85 4.81 4.03 -7.53
N GLY A 86 4.84 3.55 -8.77
CA GLY A 86 4.82 4.40 -9.96
C GLY A 86 3.40 4.82 -10.36
N HIS A 87 3.30 5.67 -11.39
CA HIS A 87 2.06 6.28 -11.84
C HIS A 87 1.98 6.28 -13.37
N LEU A 88 0.89 5.76 -13.93
CA LEU A 88 0.67 5.83 -15.37
C LEU A 88 0.24 7.23 -15.83
N GLY A 89 -0.37 8.01 -14.95
CA GLY A 89 -0.93 9.32 -15.26
C GLY A 89 -0.12 10.51 -14.74
N ASP A 90 0.99 10.28 -14.04
CA ASP A 90 1.80 11.33 -13.42
C ASP A 90 3.29 10.98 -13.45
N ALA A 91 4.16 11.97 -13.53
CA ALA A 91 5.61 11.80 -13.66
C ALA A 91 6.28 11.73 -12.28
N VAL A 92 5.78 10.88 -11.39
CA VAL A 92 6.30 10.73 -10.02
C VAL A 92 6.34 9.26 -9.56
N VAL A 93 7.28 8.95 -8.67
CA VAL A 93 7.22 7.77 -7.79
C VAL A 93 6.87 8.26 -6.39
N SER A 94 5.77 7.77 -5.82
CA SER A 94 5.38 8.11 -4.43
C SER A 94 5.93 7.06 -3.47
N LEU A 95 6.55 7.51 -2.39
CA LEU A 95 7.04 6.68 -1.29
C LEU A 95 6.05 6.77 -0.13
N ILE A 96 5.49 5.64 0.28
CA ILE A 96 4.53 5.54 1.39
C ILE A 96 5.24 4.89 2.57
N SER A 97 5.26 5.54 3.73
CA SER A 97 5.80 4.93 4.95
C SER A 97 4.89 3.81 5.46
N THR A 98 5.49 2.67 5.79
CA THR A 98 4.79 1.46 6.27
C THR A 98 5.08 1.23 7.75
N ALA A 99 4.06 0.82 8.51
CA ALA A 99 4.25 0.48 9.92
C ALA A 99 5.17 -0.73 10.09
N SER A 100 5.96 -0.72 11.17
CA SER A 100 6.82 -1.83 11.57
C SER A 100 6.79 -2.00 13.09
N ASP A 101 6.79 -3.25 13.53
CA ASP A 101 6.89 -3.63 14.95
C ASP A 101 8.34 -3.72 15.44
N ASP A 102 9.34 -3.69 14.53
CA ASP A 102 10.76 -3.61 14.90
C ASP A 102 11.06 -2.31 15.68
N PRO A 103 11.56 -2.38 16.92
CA PRO A 103 11.84 -1.23 17.78
C PRO A 103 12.76 -0.18 17.13
N LYS A 104 13.67 -0.58 16.25
CA LYS A 104 14.60 0.36 15.59
C LYS A 104 13.88 1.37 14.69
N PHE A 105 12.66 1.04 14.26
CA PHE A 105 11.82 1.90 13.43
C PHE A 105 10.74 2.66 14.23
N ALA A 106 10.71 2.54 15.56
CA ALA A 106 9.70 3.18 16.40
C ALA A 106 9.67 4.71 16.24
N LYS A 107 10.81 5.34 15.96
CA LYS A 107 10.92 6.79 15.73
C LYS A 107 10.20 7.28 14.47
N TYR A 108 9.89 6.40 13.52
CA TYR A 108 9.25 6.75 12.25
C TYR A 108 7.71 6.61 12.29
N LYS A 109 7.12 6.16 13.41
CA LYS A 109 5.68 5.87 13.51
C LYS A 109 4.77 7.03 13.11
N ALA A 110 5.21 8.28 13.30
CA ALA A 110 4.43 9.46 12.91
C ALA A 110 4.23 9.60 11.39
N ASN A 111 5.03 8.91 10.59
CA ASN A 111 4.99 8.93 9.13
C ASN A 111 4.08 7.85 8.53
N ASN A 112 3.74 6.81 9.31
CA ASN A 112 3.02 5.65 8.81
C ASN A 112 1.77 6.06 8.02
N TRP A 113 1.58 5.41 6.86
CA TRP A 113 0.42 5.56 5.99
C TRP A 113 0.27 6.94 5.36
N LYS A 114 1.40 7.65 5.19
CA LYS A 114 1.48 8.90 4.44
C LYS A 114 2.45 8.74 3.28
N VAL A 115 2.19 9.48 2.20
CA VAL A 115 3.22 9.76 1.20
C VAL A 115 4.27 10.64 1.88
N VAL A 116 5.45 10.09 2.10
CA VAL A 116 6.56 10.80 2.78
C VAL A 116 7.45 11.53 1.79
N GLN A 117 7.46 11.11 0.53
CA GLN A 117 8.24 11.72 -0.52
C GLN A 117 7.66 11.38 -1.90
N GLU A 118 7.78 12.32 -2.82
CA GLU A 118 7.57 12.10 -4.25
C GLU A 118 8.87 12.35 -5.00
N LEU A 119 9.29 11.35 -5.77
CA LEU A 119 10.46 11.44 -6.64
C LEU A 119 9.97 11.83 -8.03
N LYS A 120 10.38 13.01 -8.51
CA LYS A 120 10.08 13.44 -9.87
C LYS A 120 10.78 12.54 -10.87
N MET A 121 10.03 12.09 -11.87
CA MET A 121 10.51 11.28 -12.97
C MET A 121 10.52 12.10 -14.27
N PRO A 122 11.34 11.75 -15.27
CA PRO A 122 11.33 12.43 -16.57
C PRO A 122 9.97 12.36 -17.31
N GLY A 123 9.12 11.39 -16.97
CA GLY A 123 7.80 11.21 -17.55
C GLY A 123 6.92 10.27 -16.73
N ALA A 124 5.64 10.23 -17.09
CA ALA A 124 4.66 9.28 -16.57
C ALA A 124 4.82 7.89 -17.21
N GLY A 125 4.05 6.91 -16.75
CA GLY A 125 4.09 5.55 -17.29
C GLY A 125 5.14 4.66 -16.62
N ASN A 126 5.63 5.07 -15.44
CA ASN A 126 6.55 4.27 -14.64
C ASN A 126 5.79 3.14 -13.94
N LEU A 127 6.32 1.92 -14.12
CA LEU A 127 5.90 0.68 -13.49
C LEU A 127 6.94 0.24 -12.44
#